data_AF-A0ABC8USC2-F1
#
_entry.id   AF-A0ABC8USC2-F1
#
_cell.length_a   1.000
_cell.length_b   1.000
_cell.length_c   1.000
_cell.angle_alpha   90.00
_cell.angle_beta   90.00
_cell.angle_gamma   90.00
#
_symmetry.space_group_name_H-M   'P 1'
#
loop_
_entity.id
_entity.type
_entity.pdbx_description
1 polymer ?
#
loop_
_entity_poly.entity_id
_entity_poly.type
_entity_poly.pdbx_seq_one_letter_code
_entity_poly.pdbx_strand_id
1 'polypeptide(L)'
;MELLLTNVMNRLTYTVDGRSPISIAAAVIYIVTQLSDDKKPLKDVALATGVAEGTIRNSYKDLFPHLSKIIPSWYAQEEALKNLCSP
;
A
#
# COMPACT_ATOMS: atom_id res chain seq x y z
N MET A 1 11.26 7.69 1.90
CA MET A 1 10.14 7.12 1.10
C MET A 1 10.63 6.03 0.16
N GLU A 2 11.67 6.26 -0.64
CA GLU A 2 12.31 5.23 -1.50
C GLU A 2 12.71 3.95 -0.77
N LEU A 3 13.47 4.05 0.33
CA LEU A 3 13.92 2.88 1.11
C LEU A 3 12.75 2.05 1.71
N LEU A 4 11.64 2.70 2.04
CA LEU A 4 10.43 2.02 2.52
C LEU A 4 9.79 1.24 1.37
N LEU A 5 9.69 1.85 0.19
CA LEU A 5 9.13 1.22 -1.01
C LEU A 5 9.96 0.01 -1.45
N THR A 6 11.29 0.11 -1.49
CA THR A 6 12.15 -1.02 -1.87
C THR A 6 12.04 -2.19 -0.89
N ASN A 7 12.06 -1.92 0.42
CA ASN A 7 11.95 -2.96 1.44
C ASN A 7 10.57 -3.63 1.46
N VAL A 8 9.51 -2.85 1.24
CA VAL A 8 8.15 -3.39 1.12
C VAL A 8 8.02 -4.23 -0.15
N MET A 9 8.56 -3.78 -1.27
CA MET A 9 8.46 -4.49 -2.55
C MET A 9 9.22 -5.82 -2.56
N ASN A 10 10.41 -5.89 -1.94
CA ASN A 10 11.17 -7.13 -1.81
C ASN A 10 10.46 -8.17 -0.91
N ARG A 11 9.64 -7.73 0.04
CA ARG A 11 8.85 -8.64 0.89
C ARG A 11 7.59 -9.16 0.19
N LEU A 12 7.02 -8.36 -0.70
CA LEU A 12 5.74 -8.66 -1.34
C LEU A 12 5.85 -9.55 -2.58
N THR A 13 6.99 -9.53 -3.29
CA THR A 13 7.25 -10.42 -4.45
C THR A 13 7.10 -11.90 -4.14
N TYR A 14 7.23 -12.32 -2.87
CA TYR A 14 7.05 -13.71 -2.44
C TYR A 14 5.65 -14.04 -1.92
N THR A 15 4.77 -13.05 -1.73
CA THR A 15 3.53 -13.25 -0.95
C THR A 15 2.24 -13.09 -1.78
N VAL A 16 2.28 -12.36 -2.90
CA VAL A 16 1.07 -12.05 -3.70
C VAL A 16 1.13 -12.76 -5.06
N ASP A 17 0.74 -14.03 -5.09
CA ASP A 17 0.69 -14.81 -6.32
C ASP A 17 -0.28 -14.18 -7.34
N GLY A 18 0.21 -13.90 -8.55
CA GLY A 18 -0.60 -13.42 -9.67
C GLY A 18 -0.84 -11.90 -9.76
N ARG A 19 -0.25 -11.08 -8.89
CA ARG A 19 -0.31 -9.61 -9.01
C ARG A 19 1.01 -9.04 -9.54
N SER A 20 0.92 -8.08 -10.45
CA SER A 20 2.10 -7.35 -10.93
C SER A 20 2.74 -6.58 -9.77
N PRO A 21 4.08 -6.60 -9.60
CA PRO A 21 4.78 -5.81 -8.58
C PRO A 21 4.38 -4.34 -8.62
N ILE A 22 4.16 -3.76 -9.80
CA ILE A 22 3.76 -2.35 -9.96
C ILE A 22 2.41 -2.08 -9.29
N SER A 23 1.44 -2.98 -9.44
CA SER A 23 0.11 -2.87 -8.79
C SER A 23 0.22 -2.90 -7.27
N ILE A 24 1.12 -3.74 -6.77
CA ILE A 24 1.41 -3.87 -5.34
C ILE A 24 2.08 -2.60 -4.80
N ALA A 25 3.09 -2.07 -5.49
CA ALA A 25 3.70 -0.79 -5.14
C ALA A 25 2.66 0.33 -5.09
N ALA A 26 1.78 0.42 -6.08
CA ALA A 26 0.75 1.45 -6.12
C ALA A 26 -0.22 1.37 -4.92
N ALA A 27 -0.61 0.16 -4.51
CA ALA A 27 -1.42 -0.03 -3.31
C ALA A 27 -0.68 0.33 -2.03
N VAL A 28 0.59 -0.04 -1.91
CA VAL A 28 1.44 0.34 -0.77
C VAL A 28 1.59 1.85 -0.67
N ILE A 29 1.85 2.53 -1.79
CA ILE A 29 1.91 4.00 -1.85
C ILE A 29 0.59 4.58 -1.34
N TYR A 30 -0.54 4.07 -1.82
CA TYR A 30 -1.84 4.53 -1.36
C TYR A 30 -2.03 4.33 0.16
N ILE A 31 -1.76 3.13 0.68
CA ILE A 31 -1.85 2.83 2.13
C ILE A 31 -1.00 3.81 2.95
N VAL A 32 0.25 4.00 2.56
CA VAL A 32 1.20 4.89 3.23
C VAL A 32 0.68 6.33 3.22
N THR A 33 0.14 6.81 2.09
CA THR A 33 -0.45 8.16 2.05
C THR A 33 -1.66 8.30 2.97
N GLN A 34 -2.48 7.26 3.14
CA GLN A 34 -3.64 7.29 4.04
C GLN A 34 -3.28 7.27 5.52
N LEU A 35 -2.08 6.77 5.84
CA LEU A 35 -1.50 6.78 7.20
C LEU A 35 -0.75 8.09 7.51
N SER A 36 -0.50 8.93 6.51
CA SER A 36 0.16 10.21 6.67
C SER A 36 -0.85 11.34 6.93
N ASP A 37 -0.37 12.46 7.47
CA ASP A 37 -1.18 13.67 7.66
C ASP A 37 -1.64 14.30 6.32
N ASP A 38 -0.89 14.03 5.24
CA ASP A 38 -1.18 14.52 3.89
C ASP A 38 -1.79 13.41 3.01
N LYS A 39 -3.05 13.07 3.32
CA LYS A 39 -3.79 12.03 2.61
C LYS A 39 -3.93 12.37 1.14
N LYS A 40 -3.47 11.46 0.28
CA LYS A 40 -3.64 11.60 -1.17
C LYS A 40 -4.91 10.86 -1.63
N PRO A 41 -5.73 11.49 -2.49
CA PRO A 41 -6.86 10.79 -3.08
C PRO A 41 -6.33 9.69 -4.01
N LEU A 42 -7.09 8.59 -4.12
CA LEU A 42 -6.68 7.43 -4.91
C LEU A 42 -6.36 7.79 -6.37
N LYS A 43 -7.11 8.73 -6.96
CA LYS A 43 -6.90 9.24 -8.33
C LYS A 43 -5.49 9.80 -8.54
N ASP A 44 -4.91 10.45 -7.52
CA ASP A 44 -3.59 11.07 -7.62
C ASP A 44 -2.50 9.99 -7.61
N VAL A 45 -2.69 8.94 -6.80
CA VAL A 45 -1.81 7.77 -6.80
C VAL A 45 -1.93 7.00 -8.12
N ALA A 46 -3.14 6.84 -8.65
CA ALA A 46 -3.36 6.22 -9.96
C ALA A 46 -2.65 6.99 -11.08
N LEU A 47 -2.77 8.32 -11.09
CA LEU A 47 -2.07 9.18 -12.04
C LEU A 47 -0.55 9.07 -11.91
N ALA A 48 -0.02 9.11 -10.69
CA ALA A 48 1.42 9.06 -10.44
C ALA A 48 2.05 7.69 -10.77
N THR A 49 1.31 6.60 -10.57
CA THR A 49 1.81 5.23 -10.77
C THR A 49 1.48 4.66 -12.15
N GLY A 50 0.55 5.26 -12.88
CA GLY A 50 0.00 4.73 -14.13
C GLY A 50 -0.88 3.48 -13.94
N VAL A 51 -1.24 3.14 -12.69
CA VAL A 51 -2.06 1.97 -12.36
C VAL A 51 -3.52 2.39 -12.22
N ALA A 52 -4.43 1.65 -12.84
CA ALA A 52 -5.86 1.90 -12.74
C ALA A 52 -6.35 1.84 -11.28
N GLU A 53 -7.22 2.76 -10.86
CA GLU A 53 -7.73 2.82 -9.48
C GLU A 53 -8.35 1.50 -8.99
N GLY A 54 -9.07 0.78 -9.87
CA GLY A 54 -9.65 -0.52 -9.54
C GLY A 54 -8.59 -1.57 -9.19
N THR A 55 -7.45 -1.54 -9.88
CA THR A 55 -6.30 -2.41 -9.62
C THR A 55 -5.63 -2.06 -8.30
N ILE A 56 -5.51 -0.77 -7.97
CA ILE A 56 -4.98 -0.30 -6.68
C ILE A 56 -5.92 -0.73 -5.54
N ARG A 57 -7.24 -0.56 -5.70
CA ARG A 57 -8.24 -1.02 -4.71
C ARG A 57 -8.19 -2.52 -4.49
N ASN A 58 -8.14 -3.32 -5.57
CA ASN A 58 -8.05 -4.77 -5.44
C ASN A 58 -6.75 -5.20 -4.75
N SER A 59 -5.62 -4.59 -5.13
CA SER A 59 -4.34 -4.87 -4.48
C SER A 59 -4.36 -4.43 -3.01
N TYR A 60 -5.00 -3.32 -2.67
CA TYR A 60 -5.18 -2.90 -1.28
C TYR A 60 -6.03 -3.90 -0.50
N LYS A 61 -7.12 -4.42 -1.06
CA LYS A 61 -7.92 -5.51 -0.45
C LYS A 61 -7.07 -6.73 -0.14
N ASP A 62 -6.24 -7.14 -1.10
CA ASP A 62 -5.35 -8.30 -0.95
C ASP A 62 -4.30 -8.07 0.16
N LEU A 63 -3.83 -6.82 0.34
CA LEU A 63 -2.82 -6.46 1.35
C LEU A 63 -3.41 -6.15 2.74
N PHE A 64 -4.68 -5.77 2.83
CA PHE A 64 -5.33 -5.29 4.08
C PHE A 64 -5.17 -6.26 5.27
N PRO A 65 -5.33 -7.60 5.12
CA PRO A 65 -5.14 -8.55 6.21
C PRO A 65 -3.67 -8.69 6.69
N HIS A 66 -2.72 -8.10 5.94
CA HIS A 66 -1.29 -8.29 6.14
C HIS A 66 -0.55 -7.00 6.47
N LEU A 67 -1.26 -5.88 6.68
CA LEU A 67 -0.64 -4.56 6.85
C LEU A 67 0.38 -4.50 7.99
N SER A 68 0.17 -5.19 9.10
CA SER A 68 1.12 -5.22 10.23
C SER A 68 2.47 -5.88 9.89
N LYS A 69 2.52 -6.73 8.85
CA LYS A 69 3.76 -7.35 8.34
C LYS A 69 4.46 -6.48 7.29
N ILE A 70 3.69 -5.62 6.63
CA ILE A 70 4.13 -4.81 5.48
C ILE A 70 4.60 -3.44 5.97
N ILE A 71 3.79 -2.78 6.79
CA ILE A 71 4.05 -1.45 7.30
C ILE A 71 4.91 -1.58 8.56
N PRO A 72 6.12 -1.03 8.58
CA PRO A 72 6.97 -1.07 9.75
C PRO A 72 6.36 -0.31 10.92
N SER A 73 6.53 -0.83 12.14
CA SER A 73 6.02 -0.19 13.36
C SER A 73 6.61 1.20 13.61
N TRP A 74 7.82 1.50 13.11
CA TRP A 74 8.40 2.84 13.18
C TRP A 74 7.68 3.86 12.30
N TYR A 75 6.94 3.41 11.28
CA TYR A 75 6.16 4.28 10.40
C TYR A 75 4.73 4.46 10.93
N ALA A 76 4.05 3.37 11.27
CA ALA A 76 2.70 3.39 11.82
C ALA A 76 2.51 2.28 12.85
N GLN A 77 1.94 2.62 14.00
CA GLN A 77 1.57 1.64 15.03
C GLN A 77 0.33 0.86 14.60
N GLU A 78 0.12 -0.34 15.16
CA GLU A 78 -1.03 -1.19 14.81
C GLU A 78 -2.38 -0.48 14.96
N GLU A 79 -2.50 0.42 15.93
CA GLU A 79 -3.73 1.19 16.14
C GLU A 79 -4.05 2.11 14.95
N ALA A 80 -3.03 2.72 14.34
CA ALA A 80 -3.22 3.51 13.12
C ALA A 80 -3.65 2.63 11.94
N LEU A 81 -3.18 1.39 11.87
CA LEU A 81 -3.58 0.44 10.83
C LEU A 81 -5.05 0.03 10.95
N LYS A 82 -5.58 -0.12 12.18
CA LYS A 82 -7.00 -0.42 12.42
C LYS A 82 -7.94 0.72 12.03
N ASN A 83 -7.43 1.96 12.07
CA ASN A 83 -8.18 3.16 11.71
C ASN A 83 -8.20 3.44 10.20
N LEU A 84 -7.49 2.65 9.39
CA LEU A 84 -7.61 2.73 7.95
C LEU A 84 -9.00 2.30 7.49
N CYS A 85 -9.53 3.03 6.51
CA CYS A 85 -10.80 2.64 5.90
C CYS A 85 -10.60 1.29 5.17
N SER A 86 -11.50 0.35 5.47
CA SER A 86 -11.55 -0.92 4.74
C SER A 86 -11.81 -0.64 3.24
N PRO A 87 -11.03 -1.22 2.33
CA PRO A 87 -11.15 -0.99 0.89
C PRO A 87 -12.35 -1.63 0.20
#